data_AF-A0A2D8ERV7-F1
#
_entry.id   AF-A0A2D8ERV7-F1
#
_cell.length_a   1.000
_cell.length_b   1.000
_cell.length_c   1.000
_cell.angle_alpha   90.00
_cell.angle_beta   90.00
_cell.angle_gamma   90.00
#
_symmetry.space_group_name_H-M   'P 1'
#
loop_
_entity.id
_entity.type
_entity.pdbx_description
1 polymer ?
#
loop_
_entity_poly.entity_id
_entity_poly.type
_entity_poly.pdbx_seq_one_letter_code
_entity_poly.pdbx_strand_id
1 'polypeptide(L)'
;MAIQSLTGNMTTNQYGGNIVCQGATLTFSPFVTFGANYRKPYRDYYTLPYYDPTDADEDGVPDNPGDVLFDEIFYSGTNKDSFAVNTGFSLNFTVPLDRKFQNQCSQAATTQVKIQQQVLENKKLDWAIARIKECGKLKQEGILIAKNSEFYNLCADIYIDKKPNQVIPHTHELR
;
A
#
# COMPACT_ATOMS: atom_id res chain seq x y z
N MET A 1 -9.23 -8.98 -29.25
CA MET A 1 -8.68 -8.59 -27.93
C MET A 1 -7.62 -7.55 -28.16
N ALA A 2 -7.74 -6.37 -27.57
CA ALA A 2 -6.78 -5.30 -27.66
C ALA A 2 -5.88 -5.32 -26.43
N ILE A 3 -4.57 -5.23 -26.64
CA ILE A 3 -3.61 -5.06 -25.55
C ILE A 3 -3.38 -3.57 -25.36
N GLN A 4 -3.64 -3.11 -24.14
CA GLN A 4 -3.22 -1.79 -23.71
C GLN A 4 -1.71 -1.88 -23.47
N SER A 5 -0.92 -1.40 -24.43
CA SER A 5 0.49 -1.12 -24.22
C SER A 5 0.58 0.04 -23.22
N LEU A 6 0.59 -0.28 -21.93
CA LEU A 6 1.02 0.67 -20.92
C LEU A 6 2.53 0.83 -21.12
N THR A 7 2.95 1.86 -21.84
CA THR A 7 4.31 2.37 -21.75
C THR A 7 4.50 2.83 -20.31
N GLY A 8 4.93 1.90 -19.45
CA GLY A 8 5.19 2.16 -18.05
C GLY A 8 6.19 3.31 -17.93
N ASN A 9 5.94 4.20 -16.97
CA ASN A 9 6.89 5.23 -16.59
C ASN A 9 8.24 4.57 -16.30
N MET A 10 9.34 5.10 -16.85
CA MET A 10 10.67 4.54 -16.58
C MET A 10 10.86 4.50 -15.06
N THR A 11 11.28 3.36 -14.50
CA THR A 11 11.41 3.19 -13.04
C THR A 11 12.34 4.26 -12.47
N THR A 12 11.77 5.29 -11.84
CA THR A 12 12.51 6.36 -11.19
C THR A 12 12.70 5.99 -9.73
N ASN A 13 13.96 5.76 -9.33
CA ASN A 13 14.30 5.56 -7.93
C ASN A 13 14.71 6.90 -7.33
N GLN A 14 13.88 7.45 -6.45
CA GLN A 14 14.19 8.67 -5.72
C GLN A 14 14.74 8.31 -4.34
N TYR A 15 15.95 8.76 -4.07
CA TYR A 15 16.59 8.68 -2.77
C TYR A 15 16.59 10.07 -2.12
N GLY A 16 16.71 10.12 -0.79
CA GLY A 16 16.80 11.38 -0.06
C GLY A 16 17.92 12.29 -0.61
N GLY A 17 17.84 13.60 -0.34
CA GLY A 17 18.85 14.54 -0.85
C GLY A 17 18.75 14.82 -2.36
N ASN A 18 17.55 14.72 -2.95
CA ASN A 18 17.27 15.02 -4.36
C ASN A 18 18.02 14.12 -5.37
N ILE A 19 18.45 12.94 -4.96
CA ILE A 19 19.07 11.96 -5.86
C ILE A 19 17.96 11.22 -6.59
N VAL A 20 17.76 11.52 -7.86
CA VAL A 20 16.80 10.82 -8.74
C VAL A 20 17.57 10.01 -9.76
N CYS A 21 17.35 8.69 -9.77
CA CYS A 21 18.01 7.79 -10.68
C CYS A 21 17.05 7.32 -11.75
N GLN A 22 17.30 7.78 -12.97
CA GLN A 22 16.58 7.38 -14.18
C GLN A 22 17.61 6.94 -15.22
N GLY A 23 17.63 5.64 -15.52
CA GLY A 23 18.51 5.06 -16.53
C GLY A 23 17.72 4.64 -17.77
N ALA A 24 18.43 4.40 -18.87
CA ALA A 24 17.84 3.74 -20.03
C ALA A 24 17.48 2.29 -19.65
N THR A 25 16.24 1.89 -19.91
CA THR A 25 15.74 0.54 -19.61
C THR A 25 15.20 -0.12 -20.87
N LEU A 26 15.46 -1.41 -21.02
CA LEU A 26 14.79 -2.26 -22.00
C LEU A 26 13.59 -2.93 -21.32
N THR A 27 12.41 -2.76 -21.91
CA THR A 27 11.17 -3.35 -21.41
C THR A 27 10.68 -4.42 -22.37
N PHE A 28 10.57 -5.66 -21.90
CA PHE A 28 10.01 -6.79 -22.63
C PHE A 28 8.67 -7.18 -22.00
N SER A 29 7.59 -7.17 -22.81
CA SER A 29 6.23 -7.46 -22.33
C SER A 29 5.58 -8.58 -23.15
N PRO A 30 5.84 -9.86 -22.81
CA PRO A 30 5.16 -10.96 -23.49
C PRO A 30 3.71 -11.05 -23.02
N PHE A 31 2.85 -11.44 -23.93
CA PHE A 31 1.44 -11.70 -23.65
C PHE A 31 1.02 -13.02 -24.28
N VAL A 32 0.18 -13.74 -23.57
CA VAL A 32 -0.48 -14.94 -24.09
C VAL A 32 -1.96 -14.78 -23.85
N THR A 33 -2.75 -14.99 -24.89
CA THR A 33 -4.21 -14.92 -24.81
C THR A 33 -4.82 -16.22 -25.27
N PHE A 34 -5.70 -16.77 -24.44
CA PHE A 34 -6.53 -17.92 -24.75
C PHE A 34 -7.95 -17.44 -24.97
N GLY A 35 -8.50 -17.71 -26.15
CA GLY A 35 -9.87 -17.41 -26.51
C GLY A 35 -10.59 -18.70 -26.89
N ALA A 36 -11.65 -19.04 -26.18
CA ALA A 36 -12.57 -20.11 -26.57
C ALA A 36 -13.93 -19.49 -26.87
N ASN A 37 -14.40 -19.69 -28.09
CA ASN A 37 -15.73 -19.27 -28.51
C ASN A 37 -16.59 -20.53 -28.66
N TYR A 38 -17.56 -20.69 -27.77
CA TYR A 38 -18.52 -21.78 -27.85
C TYR A 38 -19.91 -21.22 -28.11
N ARG A 39 -20.56 -21.72 -29.17
CA ARG A 39 -21.93 -21.39 -29.49
C ARG A 39 -22.80 -22.55 -29.02
N LYS A 40 -23.49 -22.39 -27.90
CA LYS A 40 -24.45 -23.41 -27.46
C LYS A 40 -25.75 -23.20 -28.25
N PRO A 41 -26.38 -24.26 -28.78
CA PRO A 41 -27.76 -24.14 -29.24
C PRO A 41 -28.62 -23.81 -28.01
N TYR A 42 -29.09 -22.57 -27.94
CA TYR A 42 -30.07 -22.15 -26.95
C TYR A 42 -31.46 -22.46 -27.51
N ARG A 43 -32.25 -23.17 -26.72
CA ARG A 43 -33.59 -23.59 -27.11
C ARG A 43 -34.52 -23.32 -25.95
N ASP A 44 -35.15 -22.16 -26.00
CA ASP A 44 -36.04 -21.70 -24.97
C ASP A 44 -37.49 -21.79 -25.43
N TYR A 45 -38.33 -22.27 -24.53
CA TYR A 45 -39.76 -22.41 -24.73
C TYR A 45 -40.42 -21.56 -23.66
N TYR A 46 -41.21 -20.58 -24.08
CA TYR A 46 -42.07 -19.86 -23.15
C TYR A 46 -43.49 -20.36 -23.32
N THR A 47 -44.22 -20.33 -22.21
CA THR A 47 -45.60 -20.79 -22.13
C THR A 47 -46.48 -19.57 -21.96
N LEU A 48 -47.51 -19.45 -22.80
CA LEU A 48 -48.53 -18.41 -22.67
C LEU A 48 -49.85 -19.07 -22.27
N PRO A 49 -50.55 -18.54 -21.25
CA PRO A 49 -51.86 -19.04 -20.90
C PRO A 49 -52.87 -18.69 -22.00
N TYR A 50 -53.63 -19.69 -22.46
CA TYR A 50 -54.76 -19.48 -23.35
C TYR A 50 -56.03 -19.27 -22.50
N TYR A 51 -56.58 -18.05 -22.57
CA TYR A 51 -57.75 -17.66 -21.79
C TYR A 51 -59.04 -18.16 -22.44
N ASP A 52 -60.01 -18.52 -21.60
CA ASP A 52 -61.34 -18.96 -22.06
C ASP A 52 -62.08 -17.82 -22.79
N PRO A 53 -62.40 -17.96 -24.09
CA PRO A 53 -63.17 -16.97 -24.83
C PRO A 53 -64.68 -17.21 -24.75
N THR A 54 -65.15 -18.16 -23.93
CA THR A 54 -66.57 -18.49 -23.83
C THR A 54 -67.37 -17.27 -23.37
N ASP A 55 -68.35 -16.93 -24.20
CA ASP A 55 -69.31 -15.85 -24.04
C ASP A 55 -70.66 -16.48 -24.39
N ALA A 56 -71.31 -17.06 -23.37
CA ALA A 56 -72.55 -17.81 -23.51
C ALA A 56 -73.79 -16.91 -23.51
N ASP A 57 -73.66 -15.66 -23.04
CA ASP A 57 -74.72 -14.66 -23.02
C ASP A 57 -74.62 -13.60 -24.15
N GLU A 58 -73.60 -13.71 -25.01
CA GLU A 58 -73.33 -12.90 -26.21
C GLU A 58 -73.23 -11.39 -25.92
N ASP A 59 -72.76 -11.02 -24.72
CA ASP A 59 -72.65 -9.63 -24.29
C ASP A 59 -71.35 -8.94 -24.75
N GLY A 60 -70.45 -9.72 -25.37
CA GLY A 60 -69.15 -9.27 -25.86
C GLY A 60 -68.07 -9.20 -24.77
N VAL A 61 -68.36 -9.69 -23.58
CA VAL A 61 -67.46 -9.85 -22.44
C VAL A 61 -67.36 -11.35 -22.13
N PRO A 62 -66.14 -11.93 -22.06
CA PRO A 62 -66.00 -13.32 -21.67
C PRO A 62 -66.60 -13.58 -20.27
N ASP A 63 -67.36 -14.67 -20.13
CA ASP A 63 -68.04 -15.06 -18.88
C ASP A 63 -67.05 -15.37 -17.74
N ASN A 64 -65.90 -15.94 -18.11
CA ASN A 64 -64.84 -16.36 -17.20
C ASN A 64 -63.53 -15.59 -17.46
N PRO A 65 -63.51 -14.26 -17.26
CA PRO A 65 -62.35 -13.46 -17.58
C PRO A 65 -61.19 -13.80 -16.64
N GLY A 66 -60.15 -14.42 -17.20
CA GLY A 66 -58.93 -14.80 -16.48
C GLY A 66 -58.82 -16.29 -16.16
N ASP A 67 -59.80 -17.13 -16.54
CA ASP A 67 -59.65 -18.57 -16.46
C ASP A 67 -58.74 -19.08 -17.59
N VAL A 68 -57.81 -19.98 -17.25
CA VAL A 68 -56.79 -20.49 -18.18
C VAL A 68 -57.16 -21.91 -18.57
N LEU A 69 -57.53 -22.11 -19.83
CA LEU A 69 -57.95 -23.42 -20.36
C LEU A 69 -56.75 -24.37 -20.50
N PHE A 70 -55.68 -23.89 -21.10
CA PHE A 70 -54.44 -24.64 -21.26
C PHE A 70 -53.27 -23.71 -21.58
N ASP A 71 -52.08 -24.26 -21.44
CA ASP A 71 -50.80 -23.59 -21.62
C ASP A 71 -50.23 -23.87 -23.01
N GLU A 72 -50.11 -22.85 -23.86
CA GLU A 72 -49.52 -22.97 -25.20
C GLU A 72 -48.00 -22.79 -25.15
N ILE A 73 -47.26 -23.75 -25.71
CA ILE A 73 -45.79 -23.70 -25.79
C ILE A 73 -45.31 -23.10 -27.11
N PHE A 74 -44.60 -21.97 -27.06
CA PHE A 74 -44.02 -21.31 -28.23
C PHE A 74 -42.50 -21.43 -28.26
N TYR A 75 -41.94 -21.51 -29.47
CA TYR A 75 -40.48 -21.57 -29.68
C TYR A 75 -39.88 -20.16 -29.74
N SER A 76 -38.96 -19.83 -28.83
CA SER A 76 -38.36 -18.49 -28.68
C SER A 76 -37.34 -18.08 -29.77
N GLY A 77 -37.24 -18.82 -30.88
CA GLY A 77 -36.37 -18.50 -32.02
C GLY A 77 -34.94 -19.05 -31.92
N THR A 78 -34.17 -18.86 -33.01
CA THR A 78 -32.83 -19.46 -33.25
C THR A 78 -31.69 -18.58 -32.73
N ASN A 79 -31.85 -17.93 -31.59
CA ASN A 79 -30.76 -17.16 -30.99
C ASN A 79 -29.75 -18.15 -30.42
N LYS A 80 -28.54 -18.21 -31.00
CA LYS A 80 -27.46 -19.06 -30.49
C LYS A 80 -26.69 -18.27 -29.44
N ASP A 81 -26.77 -18.67 -28.18
CA ASP A 81 -25.95 -18.08 -27.12
C ASP A 81 -24.47 -18.21 -27.48
N SER A 82 -23.81 -17.07 -27.64
CA SER A 82 -22.37 -17.00 -27.86
C SER A 82 -21.67 -16.83 -26.52
N PHE A 83 -21.03 -17.90 -26.05
CA PHE A 83 -20.15 -17.83 -24.90
C PHE A 83 -18.72 -17.63 -25.39
N ALA A 84 -18.13 -16.48 -25.03
CA ALA A 84 -16.75 -16.14 -25.37
C ALA A 84 -15.95 -16.02 -24.08
N VAL A 85 -15.08 -16.99 -23.81
CA VAL A 85 -14.14 -16.92 -22.70
C VAL A 85 -12.80 -16.48 -23.25
N ASN A 86 -12.36 -15.31 -22.79
CA ASN A 86 -11.07 -14.76 -23.13
C ASN A 86 -10.28 -14.62 -21.82
N THR A 87 -9.20 -15.38 -21.70
CA THR A 87 -8.27 -15.27 -20.57
C THR A 87 -6.91 -14.90 -21.12
N GLY A 88 -6.23 -13.96 -20.48
CA GLY A 88 -4.90 -13.54 -20.88
C GLY A 88 -3.99 -13.38 -19.69
N PHE A 89 -2.71 -13.60 -19.92
CA PHE A 89 -1.65 -13.29 -18.98
C PHE A 89 -0.62 -12.40 -19.66
N SER A 90 -0.20 -11.36 -18.96
CA SER A 90 0.85 -10.45 -19.39
C SER A 90 1.93 -10.37 -18.32
N LEU A 91 3.18 -10.37 -18.76
CA LEU A 91 4.34 -10.11 -17.91
C LEU A 91 5.00 -8.83 -18.41
N ASN A 92 5.63 -8.09 -17.51
CA ASN A 92 6.44 -6.94 -17.85
C ASN A 92 7.80 -7.09 -17.17
N PHE A 93 8.85 -7.22 -17.99
CA PHE A 93 10.23 -7.33 -17.53
C PHE A 93 10.99 -6.09 -17.95
N THR A 94 11.56 -5.38 -16.99
CA THR A 94 12.34 -4.16 -17.24
C THR A 94 13.77 -4.37 -16.76
N VAL A 95 14.73 -4.26 -17.68
CA VAL A 95 16.17 -4.43 -17.39
C VAL A 95 16.89 -3.11 -17.68
N PRO A 96 17.64 -2.54 -16.72
CA PRO A 96 18.45 -1.36 -16.97
C PRO A 96 19.60 -1.69 -17.92
N LEU A 97 19.77 -0.91 -18.98
CA LEU A 97 20.83 -1.07 -19.97
C LEU A 97 22.16 -0.44 -19.49
N ASP A 98 22.09 0.60 -18.66
CA ASP A 98 23.28 1.29 -18.15
C ASP A 98 23.64 0.84 -16.73
N ARG A 99 24.62 -0.07 -16.63
CA ARG A 99 25.15 -0.53 -15.34
C ARG A 99 26.04 0.52 -14.66
N LYS A 100 26.74 1.37 -15.42
CA LYS A 100 27.69 2.34 -14.84
C LYS A 100 26.92 3.44 -14.11
N PHE A 101 25.92 4.01 -14.77
CA PHE A 101 25.04 5.00 -14.16
C PHE A 101 24.27 4.42 -12.96
N GLN A 102 23.76 3.19 -13.08
CA GLN A 102 23.07 2.51 -11.98
C GLN A 102 23.98 2.30 -10.75
N ASN A 103 25.25 1.93 -10.98
CA ASN A 103 26.22 1.75 -9.89
C ASN A 103 26.57 3.09 -9.21
N GLN A 104 26.79 4.15 -10.00
CA GLN A 104 27.05 5.48 -9.46
C GLN A 104 25.87 6.02 -8.66
N CYS A 105 24.64 5.83 -9.16
CA CYS A 105 23.42 6.14 -8.44
C CYS A 105 23.36 5.38 -7.10
N SER A 106 23.57 4.06 -7.12
CA SER A 106 23.53 3.23 -5.90
C SER A 106 24.59 3.68 -4.88
N GLN A 107 25.78 4.06 -5.35
CA GLN A 107 26.83 4.61 -4.51
C GLN A 107 26.45 5.97 -3.91
N ALA A 108 25.84 6.85 -4.69
CA ALA A 108 25.34 8.15 -4.22
C ALA A 108 24.24 7.96 -3.16
N ALA A 109 23.28 7.07 -3.41
CA ALA A 109 22.24 6.70 -2.45
C ALA A 109 22.83 6.15 -1.16
N THR A 110 23.81 5.23 -1.26
CA THR A 110 24.50 4.66 -0.08
C THR A 110 25.25 5.74 0.70
N THR A 111 25.89 6.69 0.01
CA THR A 111 26.59 7.81 0.63
C THR A 111 25.62 8.71 1.38
N GLN A 112 24.46 8.99 0.78
CA GLN A 112 23.42 9.78 1.43
C GLN A 112 22.87 9.10 2.70
N VAL A 113 22.67 7.78 2.66
CA VAL A 113 22.26 7.02 3.86
C VAL A 113 23.30 7.15 4.96
N LYS A 114 24.60 7.07 4.63
CA LYS A 114 25.68 7.26 5.60
C LYS A 114 25.69 8.67 6.19
N ILE A 115 25.46 9.70 5.37
CA ILE A 115 25.34 11.09 5.85
C ILE A 115 24.15 11.21 6.81
N GLN A 116 22.99 10.64 6.47
CA GLN A 116 21.81 10.67 7.34
C GLN A 116 22.05 9.92 8.66
N GLN A 117 22.77 8.81 8.63
CA GLN A 117 23.20 8.10 9.83
C GLN A 117 24.10 8.98 10.70
N GLN A 118 25.09 9.67 10.12
CA GLN A 118 25.93 10.60 10.86
C GLN A 118 25.14 11.75 11.47
N VAL A 119 24.17 12.32 10.74
CA VAL A 119 23.28 13.35 11.27
C VAL A 119 22.48 12.82 12.46
N LEU A 120 21.97 11.59 12.37
CA LEU A 120 21.22 10.95 13.46
C LEU A 120 22.10 10.71 14.70
N GLU A 121 23.33 10.22 14.51
CA GLU A 121 24.30 10.07 15.61
C GLU A 121 24.68 11.41 16.24
N ASN A 122 24.88 12.46 15.44
CA ASN A 122 25.10 13.82 15.94
C ASN A 122 23.90 14.31 16.76
N LYS A 123 22.67 14.07 16.31
CA LYS A 123 21.46 14.43 17.07
C LYS A 123 21.34 13.67 18.39
N LYS A 124 21.73 12.40 18.43
CA LYS A 124 21.78 11.62 19.68
C LYS A 124 22.82 12.18 20.65
N LEU A 125 24.00 12.53 20.15
CA LEU A 125 25.06 13.13 20.96
C LEU A 125 24.63 14.51 21.48
N ASP A 126 24.05 15.36 20.63
CA ASP A 126 23.51 16.66 21.01
C ASP A 126 22.44 16.52 22.11
N TRP A 127 21.53 15.55 21.96
CA TRP A 127 20.52 15.24 22.98
C TRP A 127 21.15 14.80 24.29
N ALA A 128 22.17 13.92 24.24
CA ALA A 128 22.87 13.47 25.43
C ALA A 128 23.60 14.62 26.15
N ILE A 129 24.24 15.51 25.39
CA ILE A 129 24.91 16.70 25.94
C ILE A 129 23.89 17.66 26.55
N ALA A 130 22.78 17.92 25.87
CA ALA A 130 21.71 18.77 26.38
C ALA A 130 21.13 18.20 27.69
N ARG A 131 20.88 16.88 27.71
CA ARG A 131 20.46 16.15 28.91
C ARG A 131 21.44 16.35 30.07
N ILE A 132 22.74 16.15 29.84
CA ILE A 132 23.77 16.31 30.87
C ILE A 132 23.79 17.75 31.40
N LYS A 133 23.71 18.75 30.51
CA LYS A 133 23.70 20.17 30.88
C LYS A 133 22.49 20.53 31.73
N GLU A 134 21.29 20.16 31.31
CA GLU A 134 20.06 20.53 32.00
C GLU A 134 19.88 19.78 33.33
N CYS A 135 20.14 18.47 33.36
CA CYS A 135 20.16 17.71 34.62
C CYS A 135 21.23 18.25 35.60
N GLY A 136 22.40 18.65 35.08
CA GLY A 136 23.47 19.25 35.87
C GLY A 136 23.05 20.58 36.51
N LYS A 137 22.39 21.47 35.75
CA LYS A 137 21.86 22.74 36.29
C LYS A 137 20.79 22.51 37.36
N LEU A 138 19.81 21.63 37.10
CA LEU A 138 18.76 21.32 38.07
C LEU A 138 19.33 20.82 39.40
N LYS A 139 20.35 19.94 39.36
CA LYS A 139 21.01 19.47 40.57
C LYS A 139 21.84 20.56 41.26
N GLN A 140 22.44 21.51 40.52
CA GLN A 140 23.13 22.66 41.10
C GLN A 140 22.16 23.61 41.82
N GLU A 141 20.94 23.73 41.31
CA GLU A 141 19.83 24.48 41.93
C GLU A 141 19.17 23.71 43.09
N GLY A 142 19.57 22.46 43.34
CA GLY A 142 19.03 21.62 44.42
C GLY A 142 17.71 20.91 44.09
N ILE A 143 17.28 20.94 42.83
CA ILE A 143 16.05 20.29 42.36
C ILE A 143 16.33 18.82 42.07
N LEU A 144 15.62 17.93 42.77
CA LEU A 144 15.74 16.47 42.61
C LEU A 144 14.46 15.89 41.98
N ILE A 145 14.63 15.04 40.99
CA ILE A 145 13.53 14.30 40.37
C ILE A 145 13.16 13.12 41.27
N ALA A 146 11.87 12.96 41.56
CA ALA A 146 11.37 11.85 42.36
C ALA A 146 11.56 10.50 41.66
N LYS A 147 11.86 9.44 42.42
CA LYS A 147 12.14 8.08 41.89
C LYS A 147 10.98 7.46 41.11
N ASN A 148 9.75 7.88 41.40
CA ASN A 148 8.53 7.42 40.75
C ASN A 148 8.19 8.19 39.46
N SER A 149 8.96 9.21 39.09
CA SER A 149 8.75 9.97 37.85
C SER A 149 9.33 9.21 36.65
N GLU A 150 8.65 9.28 35.51
CA GLU A 150 9.11 8.71 34.23
C GLU A 150 10.50 9.25 33.82
N PHE A 151 10.80 10.49 34.18
CA PHE A 151 12.06 11.15 33.85
C PHE A 151 13.19 10.87 34.84
N TYR A 152 12.95 10.09 35.89
CA TYR A 152 13.99 9.78 36.89
C TYR A 152 15.23 9.14 36.25
N ASN A 153 15.00 8.18 35.34
CA ASN A 153 16.07 7.47 34.63
C ASN A 153 16.89 8.38 33.70
N LEU A 154 16.35 9.55 33.32
CA LEU A 154 17.01 10.48 32.42
C LEU A 154 18.24 11.16 33.06
N CYS A 155 18.16 11.46 34.36
CA CYS A 155 19.19 12.16 35.13
C CYS A 155 19.84 11.29 36.23
N ALA A 156 19.57 9.99 36.24
CA ALA A 156 20.01 9.08 37.30
C ALA A 156 21.53 8.84 37.30
N ASP A 157 22.14 8.87 36.12
CA ASP A 157 23.57 8.64 35.86
C ASP A 157 24.46 9.88 36.14
N ILE A 158 23.86 11.07 36.26
CA ILE A 158 24.60 12.34 36.37
C ILE A 158 24.73 12.73 37.84
N TYR A 159 25.95 12.90 38.34
CA TYR A 159 26.22 13.39 39.69
C TYR A 159 27.13 14.62 39.64
N ILE A 160 26.97 15.51 40.62
CA ILE A 160 27.84 16.67 40.78
C ILE A 160 28.98 16.25 41.68
N ASP A 161 30.20 16.29 41.16
CA ASP A 161 31.39 16.24 41.99
C ASP A 161 31.73 17.64 42.52
N LYS A 162 32.60 17.70 43.52
CA LYS A 162 33.02 18.95 44.15
C LYS A 162 33.62 19.88 43.10
N LYS A 163 33.32 21.19 43.20
CA LYS A 163 33.85 22.18 42.25
C LYS A 163 35.39 22.10 42.25
N PRO A 164 36.03 22.06 41.07
CA PRO A 164 37.49 22.09 41.00
C PRO A 164 38.02 23.37 41.68
N ASN A 165 39.13 23.25 42.41
CA ASN A 165 39.74 24.29 43.26
C ASN A 165 39.04 24.61 44.59
N GLN A 166 38.09 23.80 45.05
CA GLN A 166 37.57 23.92 46.42
C GLN A 166 38.40 23.07 47.40
N VAL A 167 38.97 23.70 48.43
CA VAL A 167 39.64 22.95 49.51
C VAL A 167 38.58 22.23 50.32
N ILE A 168 38.57 20.90 50.21
CA ILE A 168 37.67 20.02 50.95
C ILE A 168 38.13 20.00 52.41
N PRO A 169 37.23 19.94 53.42
CA PRO A 169 37.65 19.67 54.79
C PRO A 169 38.45 18.36 54.82
N HIS A 170 39.72 18.46 55.18
CA HIS A 170 40.61 17.33 55.37
C HIS A 170 41.39 17.56 56.66
N THR A 171 41.68 16.47 57.37
CA THR A 171 42.47 16.50 58.60
C THR A 171 43.90 16.13 58.26
N HIS A 172 44.86 16.93 58.72
CA HIS A 172 46.27 16.55 58.70
C HIS A 172 46.62 15.93 60.05
N GLU A 173 47.17 14.71 60.06
CA GLU A 173 47.87 14.21 61.24
C GLU A 173 49.21 14.94 61.34
N LEU A 174 49.33 15.81 62.34
CA LEU A 174 50.59 16.46 62.68
C LEU A 174 51.45 15.43 63.43
N ARG A 175 52.61 15.10 62.86
CA ARG A 175 53.59 14.17 63.43
C ARG A 175 54.67 14.91 64.20
#